data_AF-A0A9Q2ZUF6-F1
#
_entry.id   AF-A0A9Q2ZUF6-F1
#
_cell.length_a   1.000
_cell.length_b   1.000
_cell.length_c   1.000
_cell.angle_alpha   90.00
_cell.angle_beta   90.00
_cell.angle_gamma   90.00
#
_symmetry.space_group_name_H-M   'P 1'
#
loop_
_entity.id
_entity.type
_entity.pdbx_description
1 polymer ?
#
loop_
_entity_poly.entity_id
_entity_poly.type
_entity_poly.pdbx_seq_one_letter_code
_entity_poly.pdbx_strand_id
1 'polypeptide(L)'
;MEEIEHFTDDRHKTWCIHCGLPIIDRHTNRDHVPTKGLLERPLPPHVPQVEVCKECNTSFSLDEEYFVTFLSCVEAGSTDPSAQRNTKIGRALTRNPSLATRLQAAKQITVNEYGRQQILWLPEIERIHRVILKNARGHAFYEYGEPMLDDPISVSAIPLISMNQNQRNDFEEAGGPFAGWPEVGSRMMTESPRV
;
A
#
# COMPACT_ATOMS: atom_id res chain seq x y z
N MET A 1 12.65 7.68 -11.40
CA MET A 1 11.35 7.63 -12.08
C MET A 1 11.26 8.88 -12.90
N GLU A 2 11.23 8.73 -14.22
CA GLU A 2 11.12 9.84 -15.15
C GLU A 2 9.67 10.33 -15.19
N GLU A 3 9.48 11.63 -15.36
CA GLU A 3 8.17 12.23 -15.57
C GLU A 3 7.74 11.92 -17.01
N ILE A 4 6.92 10.89 -17.16
CA ILE A 4 6.29 10.52 -18.43
C ILE A 4 4.89 11.12 -18.46
N GLU A 5 4.66 12.00 -19.44
CA GLU A 5 3.35 12.56 -19.71
C GLU A 5 2.40 11.45 -20.16
N HIS A 6 1.23 11.35 -19.53
CA HIS A 6 0.19 10.38 -19.88
C HIS A 6 -0.97 11.09 -20.55
N PHE A 7 -1.51 10.49 -21.60
CA PHE A 7 -2.61 11.01 -22.42
C PHE A 7 -3.95 10.36 -22.08
N THR A 8 -4.05 9.77 -20.88
CA THR A 8 -5.29 9.20 -20.34
C THR A 8 -6.43 10.19 -20.46
N ASP A 9 -7.58 9.67 -20.88
CA ASP A 9 -8.81 10.42 -21.08
C ASP A 9 -9.18 11.22 -19.82
N ASP A 10 -9.39 12.52 -19.98
CA ASP A 10 -9.72 13.41 -18.88
C ASP A 10 -11.03 13.00 -18.18
N ARG A 11 -11.93 12.28 -18.85
CA ARG A 11 -13.14 11.71 -18.24
C ARG A 11 -12.80 10.78 -17.08
N HIS A 12 -11.71 10.00 -17.16
CA HIS A 12 -11.26 9.14 -16.06
C HIS A 12 -10.67 9.95 -14.89
N LYS A 13 -10.24 11.19 -15.13
CA LYS A 13 -9.70 12.09 -14.10
C LYS A 13 -10.79 12.86 -13.35
N THR A 14 -12.06 12.77 -13.76
CA THR A 14 -13.17 13.49 -13.11
C THR A 14 -13.79 12.76 -11.91
N TRP A 15 -13.27 11.58 -11.55
CA TRP A 15 -13.78 10.72 -10.48
C TRP A 15 -12.71 10.44 -9.44
N CYS A 16 -13.11 10.32 -8.17
CA CYS A 16 -12.19 9.88 -7.13
C CYS A 16 -11.99 8.37 -7.25
N ILE A 17 -10.74 7.94 -7.45
CA ILE A 17 -10.38 6.51 -7.57
C ILE A 17 -10.73 5.66 -6.35
N HIS A 18 -10.99 6.28 -5.19
CA HIS A 18 -11.26 5.54 -3.95
C HIS A 18 -12.74 5.33 -3.68
N CYS A 19 -13.60 6.29 -4.01
CA CYS A 19 -15.04 6.23 -3.71
C CYS A 19 -15.94 6.25 -4.96
N GLY A 20 -15.37 6.47 -6.15
CA GLY A 20 -16.12 6.54 -7.40
C GLY A 20 -17.04 7.76 -7.55
N LEU A 21 -16.94 8.76 -6.66
CA LEU A 21 -17.75 9.99 -6.76
C LEU A 21 -17.04 11.05 -7.61
N PRO A 22 -17.79 11.91 -8.33
CA PRO A 22 -17.22 13.03 -9.07
C PRO A 22 -16.43 13.96 -8.14
N ILE A 23 -15.29 14.47 -8.61
CA ILE A 23 -14.46 15.40 -7.82
C ILE A 23 -14.70 16.87 -8.13
N ILE A 24 -15.46 17.20 -9.18
CA ILE A 24 -15.67 18.59 -9.67
C ILE A 24 -16.25 19.54 -8.60
N ASP A 25 -17.16 19.04 -7.76
CA ASP A 25 -17.81 19.82 -6.70
C ASP A 25 -17.31 19.45 -5.29
N ARG A 26 -16.13 18.82 -5.20
CA ARG A 26 -15.57 18.36 -3.91
C ARG A 26 -14.23 19.03 -3.62
N HIS A 27 -13.92 19.13 -2.33
CA HIS A 27 -12.56 19.48 -1.94
C HIS A 27 -11.61 18.33 -2.28
N THR A 28 -10.63 18.60 -3.14
CA THR A 28 -9.63 17.63 -3.58
C THR A 28 -8.26 17.92 -2.96
N ASN A 29 -7.41 16.89 -2.96
CA ASN A 29 -5.98 17.02 -2.74
C ASN A 29 -5.24 15.90 -3.49
N ARG A 30 -3.90 15.91 -3.40
CA ARG A 30 -3.06 14.90 -4.04
C ARG A 30 -2.68 13.79 -3.07
N ASP A 31 -3.03 12.58 -3.43
CA ASP A 31 -2.64 11.36 -2.74
C ASP A 31 -1.38 10.77 -3.37
N HIS A 32 -0.51 10.16 -2.56
CA HIS A 32 0.74 9.59 -3.04
C HIS A 32 0.58 8.12 -3.35
N VAL A 33 1.11 7.73 -4.51
CA VAL A 33 1.07 6.37 -5.02
C VAL A 33 2.50 5.97 -5.43
N PRO A 34 3.18 5.10 -4.67
CA PRO A 34 2.74 4.51 -3.43
C PRO A 34 2.77 5.52 -2.27
N THR A 35 2.18 5.09 -1.16
CA THR A 35 2.22 5.77 0.14
C THR A 35 3.65 6.12 0.51
N LYS A 36 3.95 7.41 0.71
CA LYS A 36 5.31 7.91 0.98
C LYS A 36 6.02 7.23 2.16
N GLY A 37 5.28 6.74 3.15
CA GLY A 37 5.85 6.06 4.31
C GLY A 37 6.46 4.69 3.98
N LEU A 38 6.07 4.08 2.86
CA LEU A 38 6.60 2.80 2.36
C LEU A 38 7.89 2.98 1.54
N LEU A 39 8.31 4.21 1.26
CA LEU A 39 9.49 4.50 0.46
C LEU A 39 10.69 4.87 1.34
N GLU A 40 11.86 4.31 1.03
CA GLU A 40 13.12 4.73 1.63
C GLU A 40 13.48 6.17 1.24
N ARG A 41 14.29 6.83 2.07
CA ARG A 41 14.76 8.19 1.82
C ARG A 41 16.22 8.19 1.34
N PRO A 42 16.62 9.12 0.47
CA PRO A 42 15.81 10.21 -0.12
C PRO A 42 14.74 9.68 -1.08
N LEU A 43 13.60 10.38 -1.14
CA LEU A 43 12.51 9.96 -2.03
C LEU A 43 12.95 10.13 -3.49
N PRO A 44 12.43 9.31 -4.43
CA PRO A 44 12.56 9.57 -5.85
C PRO A 44 12.10 11.00 -6.21
N PRO A 45 12.70 11.65 -7.21
CA PRO A 45 12.36 13.04 -7.57
C PRO A 45 10.89 13.24 -7.92
N HIS A 46 10.27 12.24 -8.57
CA HIS A 46 8.88 12.27 -9.00
C HIS A 46 8.12 11.10 -8.38
N VAL A 47 7.74 11.22 -7.10
CA VAL A 47 6.83 10.24 -6.48
C VAL A 47 5.44 10.46 -7.07
N PRO A 48 4.81 9.44 -7.68
CA PRO A 48 3.52 9.61 -8.32
C PRO A 48 2.45 10.11 -7.37
N GLN A 49 1.54 10.90 -7.92
CA GLN A 49 0.43 11.48 -7.21
C GLN A 49 -0.84 11.43 -8.05
N VAL A 50 -1.97 11.25 -7.40
CA VAL A 50 -3.30 11.22 -8.02
C VAL A 50 -4.22 12.19 -7.29
N GLU A 51 -5.06 12.93 -8.03
CA GLU A 51 -6.04 13.81 -7.44
C GLU A 51 -7.23 13.00 -6.91
N VAL A 52 -7.59 13.20 -5.64
CA VAL A 52 -8.66 12.46 -4.97
C VAL A 52 -9.47 13.36 -4.07
N CYS A 53 -10.65 12.87 -3.67
CA CYS A 53 -11.48 13.50 -2.67
C CYS A 53 -10.72 13.61 -1.33
N LYS A 54 -10.72 14.79 -0.70
CA LYS A 54 -9.99 15.03 0.56
C LYS A 54 -10.47 14.11 1.69
N GLU A 55 -11.77 13.82 1.76
CA GLU A 55 -12.35 12.88 2.72
C GLU A 55 -11.74 11.48 2.58
N CYS A 56 -11.66 10.99 1.35
CA CYS A 56 -11.08 9.70 0.99
C CYS A 56 -9.63 9.64 1.43
N ASN A 57 -8.81 10.61 1.00
CA ASN A 57 -7.39 10.69 1.35
C ASN A 57 -7.17 10.72 2.87
N THR A 58 -7.92 11.56 3.59
CA THR A 58 -7.83 11.68 5.05
C THR A 58 -8.26 10.39 5.76
N SER A 59 -9.22 9.64 5.20
CA SER A 59 -9.71 8.40 5.80
C SER A 59 -8.67 7.28 5.90
N PHE A 60 -7.57 7.36 5.14
CA PHE A 60 -6.49 6.38 5.16
C PHE A 60 -5.38 6.70 6.18
N SER A 61 -5.30 7.93 6.69
CA SER A 61 -4.11 8.39 7.43
C SER A 61 -3.77 7.54 8.65
N LEU A 62 -4.76 7.06 9.41
CA LEU A 62 -4.53 6.20 10.57
C LEU A 62 -4.13 4.78 10.18
N ASP A 63 -4.64 4.26 9.06
CA ASP A 63 -4.29 2.92 8.58
C ASP A 63 -2.90 2.90 7.94
N GLU A 64 -2.53 4.00 7.25
CA GLU A 64 -1.16 4.19 6.76
C GLU A 64 -0.15 4.33 7.90
N GLU A 65 -0.46 5.13 8.93
CA GLU A 65 0.40 5.24 10.12
C GLU A 65 0.56 3.86 10.78
N TYR A 66 -0.53 3.11 10.93
CA TYR A 66 -0.49 1.75 11.45
C TYR A 66 0.38 0.84 10.59
N PHE A 67 0.14 0.78 9.28
CA PHE A 67 0.82 -0.16 8.39
C PHE A 67 2.33 0.10 8.29
N VAL A 68 2.73 1.36 8.11
CA VAL A 68 4.15 1.73 8.01
C VAL A 68 4.88 1.46 9.34
N THR A 69 4.25 1.78 10.47
CA THR A 69 4.83 1.53 11.80
C THR A 69 4.91 0.03 12.08
N PHE A 70 3.88 -0.73 11.71
CA PHE A 70 3.85 -2.19 11.82
C PHE A 70 4.99 -2.84 11.04
N LEU A 71 5.20 -2.49 9.76
CA LEU A 71 6.29 -3.03 8.96
C LEU A 71 7.67 -2.75 9.59
N SER A 72 7.90 -1.54 10.08
CA SER A 72 9.15 -1.21 10.80
C SER A 72 9.33 -2.05 12.06
N CYS A 73 8.25 -2.32 12.81
CA CYS A 73 8.31 -3.19 13.99
C CYS A 73 8.59 -4.65 13.63
N VAL A 74 8.05 -5.13 12.50
CA VAL A 74 8.33 -6.47 11.97
C VAL A 74 9.80 -6.60 11.61
N GLU A 75 10.36 -5.62 10.88
CA GLU A 75 11.77 -5.58 10.51
C GLU A 75 12.70 -5.51 11.74
N ALA A 76 12.35 -4.70 12.74
CA ALA A 76 13.11 -4.58 13.98
C ALA A 76 12.90 -5.76 14.95
N GLY A 77 11.87 -6.59 14.74
CA GLY A 77 11.43 -7.61 15.68
C GLY A 77 10.96 -7.04 17.04
N SER A 78 10.64 -5.75 17.12
CA SER A 78 10.35 -5.05 18.37
C SER A 78 9.45 -3.83 18.16
N THR A 79 8.62 -3.51 19.14
CA THR A 79 7.88 -2.24 19.22
C THR A 79 8.56 -1.20 20.11
N ASP A 80 9.78 -1.48 20.58
CA ASP A 80 10.58 -0.51 21.32
C ASP A 80 10.96 0.66 20.39
N PRO A 81 10.62 1.92 20.74
CA PRO A 81 11.01 3.11 19.98
C PRO A 81 12.51 3.21 19.69
N SER A 82 13.35 2.77 20.62
CA SER A 82 14.82 2.86 20.52
C SER A 82 15.42 1.81 19.58
N ALA A 83 14.69 0.72 19.33
CA ALA A 83 15.09 -0.34 18.41
C ALA A 83 14.76 -0.04 16.95
N GLN A 84 14.00 1.03 16.66
CA GLN A 84 13.58 1.35 15.30
C GLN A 84 14.70 1.96 14.47
N ARG A 85 14.99 1.37 13.31
CA ARG A 85 15.95 1.92 12.33
C ARG A 85 15.52 3.31 11.84
N ASN A 86 14.22 3.52 11.64
CA ASN A 86 13.66 4.79 11.22
C ASN A 86 13.27 5.63 12.44
N THR A 87 14.02 6.71 12.70
CA THR A 87 13.77 7.61 13.84
C THR A 87 12.38 8.24 13.85
N LYS A 88 11.73 8.40 12.69
CA LYS A 88 10.35 8.90 12.62
C LYS A 88 9.36 7.89 13.22
N ILE A 89 9.60 6.60 13.00
CA ILE A 89 8.79 5.52 13.59
C ILE A 89 9.02 5.44 15.09
N GLY A 90 10.28 5.52 15.53
CA GLY A 90 10.60 5.62 16.96
C GLY A 90 9.85 6.77 17.64
N ARG A 91 9.88 7.98 17.05
CA ARG A 91 9.10 9.14 17.54
C ARG A 91 7.58 8.90 17.52
N ALA A 92 7.05 8.24 16.49
CA ALA A 92 5.62 7.92 16.41
C ALA A 92 5.20 6.99 17.54
N LEU A 93 5.97 5.92 17.80
CA LEU A 93 5.74 4.99 18.90
C LEU A 93 5.85 5.68 20.28
N THR A 94 6.84 6.56 20.48
CA THR A 94 6.97 7.35 21.72
C THR A 94 5.79 8.30 21.92
N ARG A 95 5.36 9.01 20.87
CA ARG A 95 4.27 10.00 20.96
C ARG A 95 2.90 9.36 21.09
N ASN A 96 2.72 8.13 20.58
CA ASN A 96 1.44 7.43 20.58
C ASN A 96 1.55 6.06 21.30
N PRO A 97 1.49 6.05 22.65
CA PRO A 97 1.53 4.81 23.42
C PRO A 97 0.41 3.82 23.04
N SER A 98 -0.77 4.32 22.65
CA SER A 98 -1.88 3.46 22.24
C SER A 98 -1.57 2.65 20.97
N LEU A 99 -0.88 3.26 20.00
CA LEU A 99 -0.37 2.59 18.81
C LEU A 99 0.70 1.56 19.19
N ALA A 100 1.65 1.94 20.06
CA ALA A 100 2.70 1.02 20.52
C ALA A 100 2.13 -0.23 21.22
N THR A 101 1.17 -0.06 22.14
CA THR A 101 0.47 -1.17 22.80
C THR A 101 -0.28 -2.04 21.80
N ARG A 102 -0.97 -1.42 20.84
CA ARG A 102 -1.72 -2.14 19.79
C ARG A 102 -0.80 -2.98 18.90
N LEU A 103 0.35 -2.45 18.51
CA LEU A 103 1.35 -3.19 17.74
C LEU A 103 2.01 -4.28 18.58
N GLN A 104 2.29 -4.03 19.86
CA GLN A 104 2.87 -5.04 20.74
C GLN A 104 1.92 -6.23 20.94
N ALA A 105 0.60 -5.99 20.96
CA ALA A 105 -0.41 -7.04 21.00
C ALA A 105 -0.44 -7.90 19.73
N ALA A 106 0.03 -7.38 18.59
CA ALA A 106 0.18 -8.14 17.34
C ALA A 106 1.41 -9.07 17.35
N LYS A 107 2.32 -8.94 18.32
CA LYS A 107 3.54 -9.74 18.43
C LYS A 107 3.28 -11.04 19.20
N GLN A 108 3.56 -12.17 18.60
CA GLN A 108 3.55 -13.49 19.23
C GLN A 108 4.94 -14.11 19.21
N ILE A 109 5.28 -14.84 20.28
CA ILE A 109 6.49 -15.66 20.32
C ILE A 109 6.04 -17.11 20.23
N THR A 110 6.45 -17.78 19.16
CA THR A 110 6.20 -19.20 18.92
C THR A 110 7.51 -19.97 19.03
N VAL A 111 7.42 -21.29 19.19
CA VAL A 111 8.58 -22.19 19.19
C VAL A 111 8.43 -23.11 18.01
N ASN A 112 9.45 -23.19 17.17
CA ASN A 112 9.44 -24.09 16.01
C ASN A 112 9.74 -25.55 16.42
N GLU A 113 9.65 -26.45 15.46
CA GLU A 113 9.91 -27.90 15.63
C GLU A 113 11.32 -28.22 16.18
N TYR A 114 12.26 -27.28 16.05
CA TYR A 114 13.64 -27.39 16.54
C TYR A 114 13.86 -26.72 17.91
N GLY A 115 12.79 -26.31 18.61
CA GLY A 115 12.88 -25.66 19.91
C GLY A 115 13.37 -24.20 19.87
N ARG A 116 13.50 -23.59 18.69
CA ARG A 116 13.92 -22.19 18.55
C ARG A 116 12.72 -21.26 18.63
N GLN A 117 12.87 -20.18 19.40
CA GLN A 117 11.89 -19.10 19.43
C GLN A 117 11.85 -18.35 18.09
N GLN A 118 10.64 -18.07 17.63
CA GLN A 118 10.36 -17.28 16.44
C GLN A 118 9.31 -16.21 16.79
N ILE A 119 9.40 -15.07 16.12
CA ILE A 119 8.40 -14.02 16.26
C ILE A 119 7.41 -14.17 15.11
N LEU A 120 6.13 -14.32 15.44
CA LEU A 120 5.02 -14.27 14.51
C LEU A 120 4.25 -12.97 14.74
N TRP A 121 3.95 -12.24 13.67
CA TRP A 121 3.18 -11.01 13.75
C TRP A 121 1.80 -11.21 13.15
N LEU A 122 0.75 -10.96 13.92
CA LEU A 122 -0.65 -11.02 13.51
C LEU A 122 -1.26 -9.62 13.56
N PRO A 123 -1.21 -8.85 12.44
CA PRO A 123 -1.70 -7.49 12.41
C PRO A 123 -3.22 -7.39 12.42
N GLU A 124 -3.72 -6.18 12.62
CA GLU A 124 -5.08 -5.79 12.24
C GLU A 124 -5.18 -5.79 10.70
N ILE A 125 -5.43 -6.98 10.15
CA ILE A 125 -5.27 -7.25 8.72
C ILE A 125 -6.14 -6.35 7.84
N GLU A 126 -7.34 -5.99 8.32
CA GLU A 126 -8.24 -5.07 7.60
C GLU A 126 -7.62 -3.69 7.35
N ARG A 127 -6.81 -3.18 8.30
CA ARG A 127 -6.09 -1.91 8.11
C ARG A 127 -5.04 -2.03 7.00
N ILE A 128 -4.33 -3.15 6.98
CA ILE A 128 -3.33 -3.44 5.96
C ILE A 128 -4.01 -3.58 4.59
N HIS A 129 -5.10 -4.35 4.50
CA HIS A 129 -5.87 -4.52 3.27
C HIS A 129 -6.38 -3.20 2.71
N ARG A 130 -6.88 -2.30 3.57
CA ARG A 130 -7.31 -0.95 3.14
C ARG A 130 -6.17 -0.15 2.51
N VAL A 131 -4.96 -0.19 3.08
CA VAL A 131 -3.80 0.50 2.50
C VAL A 131 -3.30 -0.19 1.24
N ILE A 132 -3.31 -1.53 1.17
CA ILE A 132 -2.95 -2.28 -0.04
C ILE A 132 -3.90 -1.90 -1.18
N LEU A 133 -5.21 -1.95 -0.96
CA LEU A 133 -6.21 -1.61 -1.97
C LEU A 133 -6.07 -0.14 -2.42
N LYS A 134 -5.86 0.78 -1.48
CA LYS A 134 -5.57 2.19 -1.78
C LYS A 134 -4.39 2.33 -2.74
N ASN A 135 -3.26 1.67 -2.44
CA ASN A 135 -2.07 1.73 -3.29
C ASN A 135 -2.31 1.02 -4.63
N ALA A 136 -2.99 -0.12 -4.64
CA ALA A 136 -3.31 -0.87 -5.86
C ALA A 136 -4.17 -0.04 -6.84
N ARG A 137 -5.23 0.62 -6.35
CA ARG A 137 -6.05 1.54 -7.15
C ARG A 137 -5.23 2.72 -7.68
N GLY A 138 -4.40 3.30 -6.83
CA GLY A 138 -3.48 4.35 -7.25
C GLY A 138 -2.52 3.90 -8.35
N HIS A 139 -1.93 2.72 -8.21
CA HIS A 139 -0.99 2.16 -9.19
C HIS A 139 -1.69 1.85 -10.51
N ALA A 140 -2.84 1.20 -10.47
CA ALA A 140 -3.64 0.92 -11.66
C ALA A 140 -4.04 2.22 -12.39
N PHE A 141 -4.48 3.24 -11.67
CA PHE A 141 -4.82 4.52 -12.27
C PHE A 141 -3.60 5.24 -12.87
N TYR A 142 -2.48 5.22 -12.16
CA TYR A 142 -1.25 5.85 -12.64
C TYR A 142 -0.69 5.16 -13.89
N GLU A 143 -0.67 3.82 -13.91
CA GLU A 143 -0.06 3.04 -15.01
C GLU A 143 -1.01 2.85 -16.19
N TYR A 144 -2.28 2.53 -15.91
CA TYR A 144 -3.27 2.14 -16.91
C TYR A 144 -4.28 3.23 -17.21
N GLY A 145 -4.33 4.34 -16.46
CA GLY A 145 -5.35 5.38 -16.63
C GLY A 145 -6.75 4.99 -16.16
N GLU A 146 -6.91 3.80 -15.57
CA GLU A 146 -8.20 3.25 -15.17
C GLU A 146 -8.38 3.28 -13.65
N PRO A 147 -9.50 3.82 -13.13
CA PRO A 147 -9.68 4.03 -11.70
C PRO A 147 -9.96 2.76 -10.88
N MET A 148 -10.21 1.61 -11.53
CA MET A 148 -10.43 0.30 -10.88
C MET A 148 -11.38 0.38 -9.67
N LEU A 149 -12.60 0.88 -9.90
CA LEU A 149 -13.56 1.23 -8.84
C LEU A 149 -14.25 0.03 -8.20
N ASP A 150 -14.32 -1.10 -8.91
CA ASP A 150 -14.89 -2.33 -8.37
C ASP A 150 -14.07 -2.86 -7.20
N ASP A 151 -14.71 -3.67 -6.34
CA ASP A 151 -13.99 -4.38 -5.30
C ASP A 151 -13.14 -5.49 -5.93
N PRO A 152 -11.91 -5.70 -5.45
CA PRO A 152 -11.06 -6.78 -5.94
C PRO A 152 -11.67 -8.13 -5.58
N ILE A 153 -11.44 -9.14 -6.43
CA ILE A 153 -11.83 -10.53 -6.15
C ILE A 153 -11.25 -11.01 -4.82
N SER A 154 -10.02 -10.58 -4.50
CA SER A 154 -9.36 -10.86 -3.24
C SER A 154 -8.28 -9.83 -2.92
N VAL A 155 -8.05 -9.58 -1.63
CA VAL A 155 -6.85 -8.90 -1.12
C VAL A 155 -6.21 -9.81 -0.09
N SER A 156 -4.90 -10.04 -0.19
CA SER A 156 -4.17 -10.90 0.74
C SER A 156 -2.82 -10.30 1.11
N ALA A 157 -2.49 -10.32 2.40
CA ALA A 157 -1.16 -10.04 2.92
C ALA A 157 -0.83 -11.03 4.05
N ILE A 158 0.16 -11.89 3.82
CA ILE A 158 0.50 -12.97 4.75
C ILE A 158 2.02 -12.99 4.92
N PRO A 159 2.55 -13.08 6.15
CA PRO A 159 3.96 -13.35 6.35
C PRO A 159 4.36 -14.66 5.66
N LEU A 160 5.47 -14.64 4.91
CA LEU A 160 5.92 -15.82 4.14
C LEU A 160 6.09 -17.07 5.03
N ILE A 161 6.51 -16.89 6.28
CA ILE A 161 6.73 -18.00 7.23
C ILE A 161 5.42 -18.68 7.68
N SER A 162 4.28 -18.00 7.52
CA SER A 162 2.96 -18.49 7.94
C SER A 162 2.09 -18.94 6.77
N MET A 163 2.56 -18.80 5.53
CA MET A 163 1.84 -19.27 4.36
C MET A 163 1.82 -20.81 4.33
N ASN A 164 0.65 -21.39 4.08
CA ASN A 164 0.57 -22.80 3.69
C ASN A 164 0.93 -22.99 2.20
N GLN A 165 1.10 -24.24 1.77
CA GLN A 165 1.52 -24.53 0.39
C GLN A 165 0.55 -23.99 -0.66
N ASN A 166 -0.77 -24.06 -0.41
CA ASN A 166 -1.76 -23.55 -1.36
C ASN A 166 -1.67 -22.02 -1.47
N GLN A 167 -1.61 -21.31 -0.34
CA GLN A 167 -1.43 -19.85 -0.32
C GLN A 167 -0.14 -19.42 -1.01
N ARG A 168 0.93 -20.22 -0.86
CA ARG A 168 2.21 -19.95 -1.51
C ARG A 168 2.12 -20.16 -3.03
N ASN A 169 1.50 -21.26 -3.46
CA ASN A 169 1.25 -21.52 -4.87
C ASN A 169 0.36 -20.42 -5.47
N ASP A 170 -0.75 -20.07 -4.80
CA ASP A 170 -1.64 -18.99 -5.24
C ASP A 170 -0.90 -17.66 -5.38
N PHE A 171 0.02 -17.33 -4.46
CA PHE A 171 0.84 -16.13 -4.55
C PHE A 171 1.86 -16.17 -5.69
N GLU A 172 2.50 -17.32 -5.94
CA GLU A 172 3.50 -17.48 -7.00
C GLU A 172 2.86 -17.62 -8.40
N GLU A 173 1.63 -18.12 -8.46
CA GLU A 173 0.80 -18.24 -9.67
C GLU A 173 -0.10 -17.02 -9.92
N ALA A 174 -0.18 -16.09 -8.95
CA ALA A 174 -0.90 -14.82 -9.07
C ALA A 174 -0.26 -13.94 -10.15
N GLY A 175 -0.70 -14.14 -11.38
CA GLY A 175 -0.20 -13.45 -12.57
C GLY A 175 -0.72 -14.06 -13.85
N GLY A 176 -1.93 -14.66 -13.80
CA GLY A 176 -2.63 -15.21 -14.98
C GLY A 176 -2.58 -14.24 -16.17
N PRO A 177 -2.80 -14.71 -17.41
CA PRO A 177 -2.54 -13.91 -18.61
C PRO A 177 -3.18 -12.53 -18.44
N PHE A 178 -2.36 -11.49 -18.36
CA PHE A 178 -2.80 -10.09 -18.30
C PHE A 178 -3.71 -9.86 -19.51
N ALA A 179 -5.02 -9.97 -19.31
CA ALA A 179 -6.02 -9.98 -20.38
C ALA A 179 -6.83 -8.68 -20.43
N GLY A 180 -6.21 -7.57 -19.99
CA GLY A 180 -6.68 -6.22 -20.28
C GLY A 180 -5.59 -5.50 -21.04
N TRP A 181 -5.91 -5.01 -22.24
CA TRP A 181 -5.07 -3.97 -22.84
C TRP A 181 -5.26 -2.70 -22.00
N PRO A 182 -4.17 -2.02 -21.59
CA PRO A 182 -4.29 -0.79 -20.82
C PRO A 182 -5.02 0.28 -21.64
N GLU A 183 -5.58 1.30 -20.98
CA GLU A 183 -6.27 2.38 -21.67
C GLU A 183 -5.35 3.06 -22.70
N VAL A 184 -5.93 3.42 -23.84
CA VAL A 184 -5.20 4.11 -24.92
C VAL A 184 -4.72 5.46 -24.39
N GLY A 185 -3.40 5.68 -24.43
CA GLY A 185 -2.78 6.92 -23.91
C GLY A 185 -2.27 6.80 -22.47
N SER A 186 -2.48 5.66 -21.81
CA SER A 186 -1.87 5.35 -20.51
C SER A 186 -0.34 5.29 -20.58
N ARG A 187 0.30 5.40 -19.40
CA ARG A 187 1.77 5.33 -19.30
C ARG A 187 2.31 4.02 -19.86
N MET A 188 1.65 2.90 -19.56
CA MET A 188 2.05 1.58 -20.05
C MET A 188 2.09 1.50 -21.58
N MET A 189 1.19 2.20 -22.29
CA MET A 189 1.21 2.27 -23.76
C MET A 189 2.35 3.16 -24.29
N THR A 190 2.74 4.20 -23.55
CA THR A 190 3.86 5.08 -23.92
C THR A 190 5.23 4.49 -23.60
N GLU A 191 5.32 3.61 -22.60
CA GLU A 191 6.55 2.92 -22.18
C GLU A 191 6.82 1.63 -22.98
N SER A 192 5.80 1.08 -23.65
CA SER A 192 5.99 -0.06 -24.54
C SER A 192 6.88 0.32 -25.73
N PRO A 193 7.89 -0.51 -26.10
CA PRO A 193 8.78 -0.18 -27.21
C PRO A 193 7.95 0.06 -28.46
N ARG A 194 8.12 1.23 -29.08
CA ARG A 194 7.62 1.49 -30.42
C ARG A 194 8.27 0.46 -31.34
N VAL A 195 7.48 -0.50 -31.81
CA VAL A 195 7.90 -1.49 -32.82
C VAL A 195 8.24 -0.76 -34.11
#